data_AF-M5UB63-F1
#
_entry.id   AF-M5UB63-F1
#
_cell.length_a   1.000
_cell.length_b   1.000
_cell.length_c   1.000
_cell.angle_alpha   90.00
_cell.angle_beta   90.00
_cell.angle_gamma   90.00
#
_symmetry.space_group_name_H-M   'P 1'
#
loop_
_entity.id
_entity.type
_entity.pdbx_description
1 polymer ?
#
loop_
_entity_poly.entity_id
_entity_poly.type
_entity_poly.pdbx_seq_one_letter_code
_entity_poly.pdbx_strand_id
1 'polypeptide(L)'
;MDTVKEIIEHQIGRFPEFAYYLPLIEKAKADLVEHPDICIETCKSLLEGISKSIIEKLPNPHARPDLDKLEVGPLVKLAVTQLKVNNDIVEDDFLKRCSSLAYAMGALRNARGDISHGKGAPKLHQSDDKLSSLSLKMTASVLFYMLDAFFSIPDPEVAPVGEERIEYEDNPDFNQSLDDENPLDGRVLYSRALYDQYYEDYTIQLSDYQYEQELQGELEE
;
A
#
# COMPACT_ATOMS: atom_id res chain seq x y z
N MET A 1 -12.95 -1.36 13.74
CA MET A 1 -12.68 0.00 13.24
C MET A 1 -11.68 0.72 14.10
N ASP A 2 -11.65 0.48 15.41
CA ASP A 2 -10.65 1.08 16.30
C ASP A 2 -9.22 0.77 15.84
N THR A 3 -8.94 -0.46 15.39
CA THR A 3 -7.64 -0.83 14.79
C THR A 3 -7.24 0.02 13.57
N VAL A 4 -8.21 0.40 12.72
CA VAL A 4 -7.98 1.28 11.55
C VAL A 4 -7.70 2.71 12.01
N LYS A 5 -8.40 3.17 13.04
CA LYS A 5 -8.15 4.47 13.65
C LYS A 5 -6.74 4.52 14.25
N GLU A 6 -6.39 3.53 15.07
CA GLU A 6 -5.10 3.44 15.75
C GLU A 6 -3.94 3.45 14.74
N ILE A 7 -4.00 2.62 13.70
CA ILE A 7 -2.91 2.57 12.70
C ILE A 7 -2.76 3.88 11.93
N ILE A 8 -3.87 4.58 11.63
CA ILE A 8 -3.83 5.92 11.03
C ILE A 8 -3.18 6.90 12.00
N GLU A 9 -3.63 6.94 13.26
CA GLU A 9 -3.12 7.86 14.29
C GLU A 9 -1.61 7.67 14.52
N HIS A 10 -1.13 6.42 14.57
CA HIS A 10 0.29 6.10 14.68
C HIS A 10 1.13 6.60 13.50
N GLN A 11 0.52 6.75 12.32
CA GLN A 11 1.21 7.08 11.07
C GLN A 11 0.95 8.53 10.61
N ILE A 12 0.20 9.35 11.38
CA ILE A 12 -0.09 10.76 11.04
C ILE A 12 1.19 11.58 10.81
N GLY A 13 2.27 11.26 11.52
CA GLY A 13 3.55 11.97 11.34
C GLY A 13 4.12 11.81 9.92
N ARG A 14 3.92 10.65 9.30
CA ARG A 14 4.40 10.33 7.95
C ARG A 14 3.33 10.57 6.87
N PHE A 15 2.06 10.31 7.18
CA PHE A 15 0.94 10.40 6.25
C PHE A 15 -0.23 11.24 6.83
N PRO A 16 -0.03 12.56 7.04
CA PRO A 16 -1.00 13.42 7.74
C PRO A 16 -2.37 13.50 7.03
N GLU A 17 -2.41 13.33 5.72
CA GLU A 17 -3.64 13.35 4.92
C GLU A 17 -4.64 12.26 5.31
N PHE A 18 -4.18 11.13 5.85
CA PHE A 18 -5.08 10.05 6.28
C PHE A 18 -5.91 10.43 7.51
N ALA A 19 -5.52 11.49 8.24
CA ALA A 19 -6.34 12.05 9.32
C ALA A 19 -7.73 12.51 8.83
N TYR A 20 -7.88 12.81 7.53
CA TYR A 20 -9.17 13.10 6.89
C TYR A 20 -10.22 12.00 7.11
N TYR A 21 -9.80 10.74 7.25
CA TYR A 21 -10.72 9.60 7.40
C TYR A 21 -11.20 9.38 8.84
N LEU A 22 -10.55 9.97 9.85
CA LEU A 22 -10.91 9.74 11.26
C LEU A 22 -12.37 10.14 11.59
N PRO A 23 -12.89 11.30 11.13
CA PRO A 23 -14.30 11.64 11.36
C PRO A 23 -15.28 10.67 10.69
N LEU A 24 -14.92 10.11 9.53
CA LEU A 24 -15.73 9.11 8.83
C LEU A 24 -15.75 7.78 9.59
N ILE A 25 -14.63 7.38 10.20
CA ILE A 25 -14.55 6.19 11.04
C ILE A 25 -15.46 6.32 12.27
N GLU A 26 -15.42 7.47 12.96
CA GLU A 26 -16.28 7.68 14.12
C GLU A 26 -17.77 7.77 13.73
N LYS A 27 -18.08 8.39 12.58
CA LYS A 27 -19.44 8.41 12.05
C LYS A 27 -19.97 6.99 11.79
N ALA A 28 -19.19 6.15 11.12
CA ALA A 28 -19.60 4.77 10.84
C ALA A 28 -19.89 3.98 12.12
N LYS A 29 -19.13 4.21 13.19
CA LYS A 29 -19.35 3.59 14.50
C LYS A 29 -20.61 4.13 15.19
N ALA A 30 -20.84 5.45 15.15
CA ALA A 30 -22.00 6.07 15.76
C ALA A 30 -23.32 5.63 15.09
N ASP A 31 -23.33 5.52 13.77
CA ASP A 31 -24.50 5.15 12.97
C ASP A 31 -24.80 3.64 12.98
N LEU A 32 -23.98 2.82 13.64
CA LEU A 32 -24.04 1.36 13.58
C LEU A 32 -25.45 0.79 13.88
N VAL A 33 -26.12 1.31 14.91
CA VAL A 33 -27.42 0.80 15.39
C VAL A 33 -28.57 1.72 14.96
N GLU A 34 -28.42 3.03 15.14
CA GLU A 34 -29.50 3.99 14.88
C GLU A 34 -29.72 4.24 13.38
N HIS A 35 -28.64 4.19 12.58
CA HIS A 35 -28.69 4.46 11.15
C HIS A 35 -27.88 3.41 10.33
N PRO A 36 -28.29 2.13 10.31
CA PRO A 36 -27.52 1.04 9.71
C PRO A 36 -27.14 1.26 8.24
N ASP A 37 -28.02 1.85 7.45
CA ASP A 37 -27.77 2.16 6.04
C ASP A 37 -26.71 3.28 5.88
N ILE A 38 -26.69 4.28 6.77
CA ILE A 38 -25.66 5.34 6.78
C ILE A 38 -24.30 4.76 7.20
N CYS A 39 -24.28 3.83 8.16
CA CYS A 39 -23.08 3.08 8.50
C CYS A 39 -22.51 2.34 7.27
N ILE A 40 -23.35 1.63 6.51
CA ILE A 40 -22.94 0.90 5.31
C ILE A 40 -22.45 1.86 4.21
N GLU A 41 -23.12 3.00 4.01
CA GLU A 41 -22.69 4.04 3.07
C GLU A 41 -21.30 4.59 3.46
N THR A 42 -21.10 4.88 4.74
CA THR A 42 -19.82 5.38 5.24
C THR A 42 -18.70 4.36 5.05
N CYS A 43 -18.99 3.06 5.23
CA CYS A 43 -18.05 1.97 4.97
C CYS A 43 -17.60 1.92 3.49
N LYS A 44 -18.53 2.12 2.54
CA LYS A 44 -18.18 2.24 1.11
C LYS A 44 -17.26 3.42 0.87
N SER A 45 -17.63 4.60 1.39
CA SER A 45 -16.84 5.83 1.20
C SER A 45 -15.43 5.72 1.78
N LEU A 46 -15.26 5.04 2.92
CA LEU A 46 -13.94 4.76 3.50
C LEU A 46 -13.10 3.88 2.57
N LEU A 47 -13.67 2.80 2.03
CA LEU A 47 -12.95 1.93 1.08
C LEU A 47 -12.53 2.68 -0.18
N GLU A 48 -13.44 3.46 -0.77
CA GLU A 48 -13.13 4.26 -1.95
C GLU A 48 -12.06 5.30 -1.65
N GLY A 49 -12.23 6.06 -0.58
CA GLY A 49 -11.32 7.13 -0.19
C GLY A 49 -9.91 6.62 0.05
N ILE A 50 -9.76 5.65 0.96
CA ILE A 50 -8.45 5.10 1.34
C ILE A 50 -7.79 4.39 0.15
N SER A 51 -8.54 3.63 -0.66
CA SER A 51 -7.97 3.00 -1.86
C SER A 51 -7.38 4.03 -2.81
N LYS A 52 -8.09 5.15 -3.04
CA LYS A 52 -7.59 6.22 -3.90
C LYS A 52 -6.32 6.87 -3.34
N SER A 53 -6.32 7.17 -2.04
CA SER A 53 -5.14 7.76 -1.39
C SER A 53 -3.92 6.84 -1.42
N ILE A 54 -4.11 5.53 -1.25
CA ILE A 54 -3.03 4.56 -1.43
C ILE A 54 -2.49 4.60 -2.86
N ILE A 55 -3.37 4.49 -3.87
CA ILE A 55 -2.98 4.48 -5.28
C ILE A 55 -2.20 5.76 -5.66
N GLU A 56 -2.64 6.92 -5.19
CA GLU A 56 -2.00 8.21 -5.48
C GLU A 56 -0.61 8.36 -4.88
N LYS A 57 -0.28 7.57 -3.86
CA LYS A 57 0.98 7.66 -3.12
C LYS A 57 1.98 6.57 -3.51
N LEU A 58 1.57 5.57 -4.27
CA LEU A 58 2.46 4.53 -4.76
C LEU A 58 3.23 5.01 -6.00
N PRO A 59 4.42 4.43 -6.32
CA PRO A 59 5.32 4.91 -7.37
C PRO A 59 4.74 5.00 -8.79
N ASN A 60 3.64 4.29 -9.07
CA ASN A 60 2.91 4.37 -10.34
C ASN A 60 1.47 4.86 -10.09
N PRO A 61 1.30 6.16 -9.78
CA PRO A 61 0.00 6.69 -9.41
C PRO A 61 -0.91 6.84 -10.63
N HIS A 62 -2.18 6.49 -10.45
CA HIS A 62 -3.22 6.83 -11.41
C HIS A 62 -3.77 8.23 -11.13
N ALA A 63 -4.11 8.97 -12.18
CA ALA A 63 -4.68 10.31 -12.04
C ALA A 63 -6.05 10.27 -11.36
N ARG A 64 -6.29 11.21 -10.42
CA ARG A 64 -7.57 11.34 -9.70
C ARG A 64 -8.82 11.27 -10.58
N PRO A 65 -8.87 11.96 -11.75
CA PRO A 65 -10.06 11.93 -12.60
C PRO A 65 -10.41 10.54 -13.14
N ASP A 66 -9.42 9.64 -13.25
CA ASP A 66 -9.65 8.27 -13.69
C ASP A 66 -10.09 7.39 -12.53
N LEU A 67 -9.55 7.61 -11.34
CA LEU A 67 -9.98 6.93 -10.11
C LEU A 67 -11.42 7.30 -9.72
N ASP A 68 -11.86 8.53 -9.97
CA ASP A 68 -13.21 8.97 -9.65
C ASP A 68 -14.30 8.33 -10.51
N LYS A 69 -13.93 7.73 -11.65
CA LYS A 69 -14.85 6.96 -12.51
C LYS A 69 -15.01 5.51 -12.07
N LEU A 70 -14.16 5.03 -11.17
CA LEU A 70 -14.14 3.64 -10.74
C LEU A 70 -15.07 3.45 -9.53
N GLU A 71 -15.80 2.34 -9.55
CA GLU A 71 -16.55 1.86 -8.39
C GLU A 71 -15.61 1.28 -7.32
N VAL A 72 -16.12 1.13 -6.10
CA VAL A 72 -15.38 0.62 -4.93
C VAL A 72 -14.64 -0.70 -5.20
N GLY A 73 -15.23 -1.65 -5.93
CA GLY A 73 -14.62 -2.95 -6.21
C GLY A 73 -13.34 -2.83 -7.05
N PRO A 74 -13.40 -2.23 -8.26
CA PRO A 74 -12.22 -1.91 -9.05
C PRO A 74 -11.16 -1.08 -8.32
N LEU A 75 -11.56 -0.10 -7.49
CA LEU A 75 -10.63 0.72 -6.70
C LEU A 75 -9.84 -0.12 -5.69
N VAL A 76 -10.53 -0.94 -4.90
CA VAL A 76 -9.88 -1.82 -3.92
C VAL A 76 -8.95 -2.80 -4.64
N LYS A 77 -9.40 -3.39 -5.75
CA LYS A 77 -8.56 -4.29 -6.55
C LYS A 77 -7.27 -3.61 -7.00
N LEU A 78 -7.38 -2.41 -7.55
CA LEU A 78 -6.25 -1.65 -8.07
C LEU A 78 -5.25 -1.29 -6.96
N ALA A 79 -5.73 -0.75 -5.85
CA ALA A 79 -4.88 -0.40 -4.70
C ALA A 79 -4.12 -1.62 -4.19
N VAL A 80 -4.83 -2.73 -4.00
CA VAL A 80 -4.26 -3.97 -3.48
C VAL A 80 -3.27 -4.60 -4.48
N THR A 81 -3.54 -4.54 -5.78
CA THR A 81 -2.59 -4.99 -6.81
C THR A 81 -1.30 -4.17 -6.80
N GLN A 82 -1.38 -2.84 -6.61
CA GLN A 82 -0.19 -2.01 -6.53
C GLN A 82 0.60 -2.25 -5.23
N LEU A 83 -0.07 -2.53 -4.11
CA LEU A 83 0.59 -2.90 -2.86
C LEU A 83 1.41 -4.19 -2.99
N LYS A 84 0.92 -5.17 -3.78
CA LYS A 84 1.64 -6.42 -4.04
C LYS A 84 2.98 -6.21 -4.76
N VAL A 85 3.06 -5.23 -5.68
CA VAL A 85 4.29 -4.96 -6.44
C VAL A 85 5.48 -4.68 -5.51
N ASN A 86 5.23 -4.18 -4.29
CA ASN A 86 6.24 -3.82 -3.31
C ASN A 86 6.25 -4.75 -2.09
N ASN A 87 5.47 -5.85 -2.09
CA ASN A 87 5.33 -6.70 -0.91
C ASN A 87 4.86 -8.13 -1.28
N ASP A 88 5.78 -9.10 -1.18
CA ASP A 88 5.52 -10.53 -1.40
C ASP A 88 4.62 -11.17 -0.32
N ILE A 89 4.35 -10.47 0.79
CA ILE A 89 3.44 -10.94 1.85
C ILE A 89 1.98 -10.98 1.36
N VAL A 90 1.67 -10.29 0.26
CA VAL A 90 0.30 -10.06 -0.21
C VAL A 90 -0.19 -11.18 -1.14
N GLU A 91 -0.96 -12.12 -0.56
CA GLU A 91 -1.50 -13.32 -1.23
C GLU A 91 -2.58 -13.04 -2.29
N ASP A 92 -2.38 -13.49 -3.53
CA ASP A 92 -3.26 -13.19 -4.69
C ASP A 92 -4.73 -13.57 -4.50
N ASP A 93 -4.98 -14.73 -3.91
CA ASP A 93 -6.34 -15.23 -3.70
C ASP A 93 -7.07 -14.48 -2.58
N PHE A 94 -6.33 -13.88 -1.65
CA PHE A 94 -6.89 -12.98 -0.65
C PHE A 94 -7.34 -11.66 -1.30
N LEU A 95 -6.60 -11.13 -2.28
CA LEU A 95 -6.94 -9.88 -2.99
C LEU A 95 -8.23 -10.01 -3.79
N LYS A 96 -8.39 -11.16 -4.48
CA LYS A 96 -9.61 -11.48 -5.22
C LYS A 96 -10.82 -11.45 -4.29
N ARG A 97 -10.70 -12.06 -3.10
CA ARG A 97 -11.78 -12.12 -2.11
C ARG A 97 -12.09 -10.75 -1.49
N CYS A 98 -11.09 -9.94 -1.19
CA CYS A 98 -11.29 -8.55 -0.73
C CYS A 98 -12.04 -7.71 -1.77
N SER A 99 -11.68 -7.85 -3.05
CA SER A 99 -12.35 -7.16 -4.16
C SER A 99 -13.81 -7.60 -4.31
N SER A 100 -14.09 -8.90 -4.22
CA SER A 100 -15.47 -9.43 -4.24
C SER A 100 -16.30 -8.91 -3.06
N LEU A 101 -15.70 -8.79 -1.88
CA LEU A 101 -16.37 -8.25 -0.70
C LEU A 101 -16.69 -6.76 -0.86
N ALA A 102 -15.73 -5.96 -1.33
CA ALA A 102 -15.94 -4.55 -1.66
C ALA A 102 -17.07 -4.37 -2.68
N TYR A 103 -17.10 -5.20 -3.72
CA TYR A 103 -18.19 -5.21 -4.70
C TYR A 103 -19.55 -5.51 -4.06
N ALA A 104 -19.64 -6.54 -3.21
CA ALA A 104 -20.87 -6.90 -2.51
C ALA A 104 -21.37 -5.74 -1.63
N MET A 105 -20.48 -5.02 -0.95
CA MET A 105 -20.84 -3.84 -0.16
C MET A 105 -21.30 -2.67 -1.04
N GLY A 106 -20.66 -2.44 -2.19
CA GLY A 106 -21.10 -1.44 -3.16
C GLY A 106 -22.52 -1.72 -3.68
N ALA A 107 -22.79 -2.98 -4.03
CA ALA A 107 -24.12 -3.42 -4.44
C ALA A 107 -25.16 -3.26 -3.32
N LEU A 108 -24.81 -3.62 -2.08
CA LEU A 108 -25.68 -3.47 -0.92
C LEU A 108 -26.04 -2.00 -0.66
N ARG A 109 -25.04 -1.10 -0.73
CA ARG A 109 -25.26 0.35 -0.66
C ARG A 109 -26.19 0.83 -1.76
N ASN A 110 -25.97 0.44 -3.01
CA ASN A 110 -26.83 0.90 -4.11
C ASN A 110 -28.28 0.44 -3.93
N ALA A 111 -28.47 -0.77 -3.37
CA ALA A 111 -29.79 -1.30 -3.08
C ALA A 111 -30.48 -0.62 -1.87
N ARG A 112 -29.74 -0.20 -0.83
CA ARG A 112 -30.34 0.17 0.48
C ARG A 112 -29.98 1.56 1.02
N GLY A 113 -28.99 2.24 0.46
CA GLY A 113 -28.50 3.54 0.98
C GLY A 113 -29.58 4.61 1.12
N ASP A 114 -29.53 5.37 2.22
CA ASP A 114 -30.42 6.51 2.53
C ASP A 114 -30.08 7.76 1.73
N ILE A 115 -28.79 8.03 1.56
CA ILE A 115 -28.29 9.28 0.96
C ILE A 115 -28.14 9.12 -0.56
N SER A 116 -28.20 7.88 -1.03
CA SER A 116 -27.88 7.49 -2.40
C SER A 116 -29.12 7.54 -3.30
N HIS A 117 -29.15 8.51 -4.21
CA HIS A 117 -30.16 8.69 -5.28
C HIS A 117 -31.56 9.15 -4.87
N GLY A 118 -31.73 9.77 -3.70
CA GLY A 118 -32.98 10.46 -3.34
C GLY A 118 -34.21 9.54 -3.34
N LYS A 119 -34.08 8.34 -2.75
CA LYS A 119 -35.16 7.34 -2.75
C LYS A 119 -36.40 7.87 -2.02
N GLY A 120 -37.57 7.57 -2.59
CA GLY A 120 -38.86 7.96 -2.02
C GLY A 120 -39.12 7.29 -0.67
N ALA A 121 -39.78 8.02 0.24
CA ALA A 121 -40.23 7.50 1.52
C ALA A 121 -41.68 6.96 1.40
N PRO A 122 -42.03 5.84 2.06
CA PRO A 122 -41.18 5.00 2.91
C PRO A 122 -40.31 3.99 2.12
N LYS A 123 -39.16 3.62 2.68
CA LYS A 123 -38.29 2.58 2.11
C LYS A 123 -38.95 1.20 2.17
N LEU A 124 -38.80 0.42 1.10
CA LEU A 124 -39.22 -1.00 1.05
C LEU A 124 -38.32 -1.92 1.89
N HIS A 125 -37.03 -1.60 1.97
CA HIS A 125 -36.03 -2.40 2.68
C HIS A 125 -35.08 -1.49 3.46
N GLN A 126 -34.95 -1.75 4.75
CA GLN A 126 -34.00 -1.10 5.65
C GLN A 126 -33.00 -2.15 6.12
N SER A 127 -31.72 -1.79 6.25
CA SER A 127 -30.75 -2.69 6.86
C SER A 127 -30.92 -2.74 8.37
N ASP A 128 -30.63 -3.89 8.96
CA ASP A 128 -30.57 -4.05 10.41
C ASP A 128 -29.16 -3.78 10.95
N ASP A 129 -29.06 -3.68 12.27
CA ASP A 129 -27.82 -3.49 13.02
C ASP A 129 -26.83 -4.66 12.85
N LYS A 130 -27.31 -5.86 12.50
CA LYS A 130 -26.47 -7.06 12.32
C LYS A 130 -25.70 -6.93 11.01
N LEU A 131 -26.39 -6.51 9.95
CA LEU A 131 -25.81 -6.30 8.64
C LEU A 131 -24.84 -5.11 8.64
N SER A 132 -25.21 -3.98 9.27
CA SER A 132 -24.27 -2.86 9.42
C SER A 132 -23.05 -3.26 10.24
N SER A 133 -23.20 -4.05 11.31
CA SER A 133 -22.08 -4.57 12.10
C SER A 133 -21.16 -5.46 11.27
N LEU A 134 -21.73 -6.34 10.45
CA LEU A 134 -20.96 -7.18 9.54
C LEU A 134 -20.17 -6.32 8.55
N SER A 135 -20.82 -5.35 7.90
CA SER A 135 -20.18 -4.43 6.96
C SER A 135 -19.05 -3.64 7.62
N LEU A 136 -19.29 -3.06 8.81
CA LEU A 136 -18.29 -2.29 9.55
C LEU A 136 -17.06 -3.14 9.89
N LYS A 137 -17.26 -4.37 10.37
CA LYS A 137 -16.16 -5.29 10.72
C LYS A 137 -15.37 -5.72 9.48
N MET A 138 -16.06 -6.06 8.41
CA MET A 138 -15.46 -6.45 7.13
C MET A 138 -14.63 -5.31 6.54
N THR A 139 -15.18 -4.10 6.50
CA THR A 139 -14.46 -2.90 6.05
C THR A 139 -13.25 -2.64 6.93
N ALA A 140 -13.35 -2.82 8.25
CA ALA A 140 -12.23 -2.63 9.16
C ALA A 140 -11.08 -3.60 8.87
N SER A 141 -11.38 -4.89 8.67
CA SER A 141 -10.36 -5.89 8.34
C SER A 141 -9.65 -5.59 7.03
N VAL A 142 -10.39 -5.23 5.97
CA VAL A 142 -9.81 -4.92 4.66
C VAL A 142 -8.95 -3.66 4.73
N LEU A 143 -9.46 -2.59 5.34
CA LEU A 143 -8.71 -1.33 5.46
C LEU A 143 -7.47 -1.47 6.33
N PHE A 144 -7.58 -2.17 7.47
CA PHE A 144 -6.43 -2.43 8.32
C PHE A 144 -5.33 -3.12 7.54
N TYR A 145 -5.66 -4.21 6.83
CA TYR A 145 -4.69 -4.95 6.03
C TYR A 145 -4.05 -4.08 4.93
N MET A 146 -4.85 -3.29 4.21
CA MET A 146 -4.34 -2.41 3.15
C MET A 146 -3.43 -1.30 3.69
N LEU A 147 -3.81 -0.68 4.81
CA LEU A 147 -3.03 0.39 5.45
C LEU A 147 -1.76 -0.15 6.07
N ASP A 148 -1.83 -1.30 6.74
CA ASP A 148 -0.65 -1.96 7.33
C ASP A 148 0.37 -2.31 6.25
N ALA A 149 -0.08 -2.92 5.14
CA ALA A 149 0.76 -3.18 3.98
C ALA A 149 1.35 -1.90 3.37
N PHE A 150 0.55 -0.84 3.25
CA PHE A 150 0.98 0.45 2.68
C PHE A 150 2.01 1.16 3.59
N PHE A 151 1.74 1.27 4.88
CA PHE A 151 2.61 1.97 5.83
C PHE A 151 3.91 1.21 6.11
N SER A 152 3.91 -0.10 5.89
CA SER A 152 5.13 -0.93 5.94
C SER A 152 6.05 -0.72 4.73
N ILE A 153 5.60 -0.04 3.67
CA ILE A 153 6.45 0.27 2.52
C ILE A 153 7.53 1.25 2.99
N PRO A 154 8.83 0.91 2.86
CA PRO A 154 9.92 1.81 3.15
C PRO A 154 9.78 3.08 2.34
N ASP A 155 10.13 4.22 2.93
CA ASP A 155 10.10 5.47 2.18
C ASP A 155 11.25 5.45 1.18
N PRO A 156 11.03 5.68 -0.12
CA PRO A 156 12.14 5.82 -1.05
C PRO A 156 13.07 7.00 -0.71
N GLU A 157 12.60 8.01 0.04
CA GLU A 157 13.44 9.10 0.57
C GLU A 157 14.05 8.81 1.96
N VAL A 158 13.51 7.82 2.68
CA VAL A 158 14.05 7.32 3.95
C VAL A 158 14.45 5.87 3.72
N ALA A 159 15.56 5.71 2.98
CA ALA A 159 16.38 4.52 3.09
C ALA A 159 16.47 4.13 4.58
N PRO A 160 16.38 2.82 4.92
CA PRO A 160 16.34 2.39 6.31
C PRO A 160 17.48 3.05 7.07
N VAL A 161 17.11 3.86 8.08
CA VAL A 161 18.04 4.35 9.09
C VAL A 161 18.53 3.11 9.82
N GLY A 162 19.63 2.53 9.32
CA GLY A 162 20.13 1.24 9.78
C GLY A 162 21.33 0.69 9.03
N GLU A 163 21.48 0.99 7.74
CA GLU A 163 22.72 0.68 7.00
C GLU A 163 23.23 1.98 6.40
N GLU A 164 24.40 2.43 6.87
CA GLU A 164 25.13 3.51 6.20
C GLU A 164 25.26 3.10 4.74
N ARG A 165 24.66 3.90 3.84
CA ARG A 165 24.80 3.67 2.41
C ARG A 165 26.29 3.65 2.12
N ILE A 166 26.80 2.49 1.71
CA ILE A 166 28.21 2.30 1.37
C ILE A 166 28.56 3.34 0.30
N GLU A 167 29.54 4.20 0.56
CA GLU A 167 29.99 5.19 -0.42
C GLU A 167 30.68 4.47 -1.59
N TYR A 168 30.30 4.84 -2.81
CA TYR A 168 30.87 4.25 -4.03
C TYR A 168 32.41 4.33 -4.03
N GLU A 169 32.96 5.46 -3.57
CA GLU A 169 34.40 5.73 -3.56
C GLU A 169 35.18 4.87 -2.55
N ASP A 170 34.51 4.21 -1.60
CA ASP A 170 35.16 3.36 -0.59
C ASP A 170 35.56 1.98 -1.13
N ASN A 171 35.07 1.60 -2.32
CA ASN A 171 35.28 0.26 -2.91
C ASN A 171 35.90 0.32 -4.32
N PRO A 172 37.06 0.99 -4.51
CA PRO A 172 37.63 1.22 -5.83
C PRO A 172 38.03 -0.07 -6.55
N ASP A 173 38.55 -1.06 -5.82
CA ASP A 173 39.02 -2.33 -6.41
C ASP A 173 37.87 -3.18 -6.96
N PHE A 174 36.76 -3.23 -6.22
CA PHE A 174 35.52 -3.87 -6.66
C PHE A 174 34.88 -3.13 -7.84
N ASN A 175 34.84 -1.80 -7.79
CA ASN A 175 34.31 -1.00 -8.90
C ASN A 175 35.11 -1.26 -10.19
N GLN A 176 36.45 -1.33 -10.06
CA GLN A 176 37.32 -1.62 -11.18
C GLN A 176 37.11 -3.03 -11.73
N SER A 177 36.96 -4.05 -10.87
CA SER A 177 36.70 -5.42 -11.34
C SER A 177 35.38 -5.52 -12.10
N LEU A 178 34.33 -4.85 -11.62
CA LEU A 178 33.04 -4.78 -12.31
C LEU A 178 33.15 -4.13 -13.69
N ASP A 179 33.89 -3.02 -13.78
CA ASP A 179 34.09 -2.29 -15.04
C ASP A 179 34.97 -3.06 -16.03
N ASP A 180 35.96 -3.81 -15.56
CA ASP A 180 36.82 -4.65 -16.38
C ASP A 180 36.08 -5.87 -16.93
N GLU A 181 35.20 -6.47 -16.13
CA GLU A 181 34.36 -7.60 -16.55
C GLU A 181 33.22 -7.18 -17.48
N ASN A 182 32.70 -5.97 -17.30
CA ASN A 182 31.55 -5.44 -18.03
C ASN A 182 31.91 -4.13 -18.74
N PRO A 183 32.82 -4.14 -19.73
CA PRO A 183 33.21 -2.94 -20.44
C PRO A 183 32.02 -2.35 -21.21
N LEU A 184 31.65 -1.11 -20.88
CA LEU A 184 30.63 -0.35 -21.59
C LEU A 184 31.26 0.66 -22.55
N ASP A 185 30.64 0.82 -23.72
CA ASP A 185 31.08 1.79 -24.72
C ASP A 185 30.77 3.23 -24.26
N GLY A 186 31.77 4.11 -24.34
CA GLY A 186 31.62 5.55 -24.09
C GLY A 186 32.20 6.01 -22.76
N ARG A 187 31.50 6.90 -22.06
CA ARG A 187 31.95 7.51 -20.78
C ARG A 187 31.23 6.94 -19.55
N VAL A 188 30.42 5.90 -19.74
CA VAL A 188 29.61 5.31 -18.67
C VAL A 188 30.39 4.14 -18.09
N LEU A 189 30.57 4.13 -16.77
CA LEU A 189 31.13 3.00 -16.03
C LEU A 189 29.98 2.09 -15.61
N TYR A 190 30.16 0.78 -15.79
CA TYR A 190 29.18 -0.22 -15.42
C TYR A 190 28.95 -0.22 -13.91
N SER A 191 30.03 -0.21 -13.13
CA SER A 191 30.01 -0.15 -11.67
C SER A 191 29.20 1.05 -11.17
N ARG A 192 29.38 2.21 -11.80
CA ARG A 192 28.66 3.44 -11.45
C ARG A 192 27.19 3.38 -11.82
N ALA A 193 26.86 2.85 -12.99
CA ALA A 193 25.47 2.66 -13.41
C ALA A 193 24.73 1.68 -12.51
N LEU A 194 25.40 0.59 -12.09
CA LEU A 194 24.87 -0.38 -11.15
C LEU A 194 24.61 0.27 -9.78
N TYR A 195 25.58 1.01 -9.24
CA TYR A 195 25.43 1.72 -7.96
C TYR A 195 24.30 2.76 -7.96
N ASP A 196 24.18 3.55 -9.04
CA ASP A 196 23.21 4.66 -9.11
C ASP A 196 21.78 4.17 -9.40
N GLN A 197 21.60 3.06 -10.12
CA GLN A 197 20.29 2.60 -10.62
C GLN A 197 19.79 1.31 -9.96
N TYR A 198 20.69 0.44 -9.48
CA TYR A 198 20.40 -0.89 -8.94
C TYR A 198 21.26 -1.15 -7.69
N TYR A 199 21.10 -0.30 -6.67
CA TYR A 199 21.95 -0.30 -5.47
C TYR A 199 21.95 -1.63 -4.71
N GLU A 200 20.80 -2.31 -4.61
CA GLU A 200 20.70 -3.63 -3.95
C GLU A 200 21.60 -4.67 -4.64
N ASP A 201 21.56 -4.75 -5.97
CA ASP A 201 22.40 -5.65 -6.75
C ASP A 201 23.89 -5.32 -6.59
N TYR A 202 24.24 -4.04 -6.49
CA TYR A 202 25.61 -3.60 -6.18
C TYR A 202 26.08 -4.13 -4.81
N THR A 203 25.25 -4.02 -3.77
CA THR A 203 25.62 -4.47 -2.42
C THR A 203 25.78 -5.99 -2.33
N ILE A 204 24.95 -6.76 -3.05
CA ILE A 204 25.06 -8.23 -3.11
C ILE A 204 26.39 -8.62 -3.76
N GLN A 205 26.71 -8.04 -4.92
CA GLN A 205 27.95 -8.34 -5.63
C GLN A 205 29.20 -7.90 -4.85
N LEU A 206 29.12 -6.77 -4.13
CA LEU A 206 30.20 -6.33 -3.24
C LEU A 206 30.43 -7.33 -2.09
N SER A 207 29.36 -7.85 -1.49
CA SER A 207 29.46 -8.88 -0.44
C SER A 207 30.10 -10.17 -0.97
N ASP A 208 29.73 -10.60 -2.18
CA ASP A 208 30.30 -11.78 -2.81
C ASP A 208 31.81 -11.57 -3.10
N TYR A 209 32.17 -10.41 -3.63
CA TYR A 209 33.57 -10.04 -3.90
C TYR A 209 34.42 -10.02 -2.63
N GLN A 210 33.91 -9.42 -1.53
CA GLN A 210 34.60 -9.39 -0.25
C GLN A 210 34.80 -10.79 0.33
N TYR A 211 33.79 -11.66 0.22
CA TYR A 211 33.88 -13.05 0.65
C TYR A 211 34.94 -13.85 -0.15
N GLU A 212 35.03 -13.62 -1.47
CA GLU A 212 36.05 -14.24 -2.31
C GLU A 212 37.48 -13.79 -1.97
N GLN A 213 37.65 -12.50 -1.65
CA GLN A 213 38.94 -11.94 -1.22
C GLN A 213 39.39 -12.52 0.13
N GLU A 214 38.48 -12.66 1.10
CA GLU A 214 38.76 -13.31 2.39
C GLU A 214 39.21 -14.76 2.21
N LEU A 215 38.52 -15.52 1.35
CA LEU A 215 38.88 -16.92 1.06
C LEU A 215 40.26 -17.06 0.40
N GLN A 216 40.64 -16.12 -0.47
CA GLN A 216 41.95 -16.11 -1.10
C GLN A 216 43.05 -15.74 -0.11
N GLY A 217 42.79 -14.80 0.81
CA GLY A 217 43.72 -14.42 1.87
C GLY A 217 44.03 -15.55 2.86
N GLU A 218 43.05 -16.39 3.21
CA GLU A 218 43.26 -17.54 4.10
C GLU A 218 44.05 -18.70 3.46
N LEU A 219 44.14 -18.75 2.13
CA LEU A 219 44.90 -19.77 1.40
C LEU A 219 46.37 -19.38 1.18
N GLU A 220 46.74 -18.13 1.46
CA GLU A 220 48.10 -17.59 1.31
C GLU A 220 48.89 -17.47 2.64
N GLU A 221 48.26 -17.77 3.80
CA GLU A 221 48.92 -17.96 5.12
C GLU A 221 49.33 -19.42 5.41
#